data_AF-A0A7X9AHG1-F1
#
_entry.id   AF-A0A7X9AHG1-F1
#
_cell.length_a   1.000
_cell.length_b   1.000
_cell.length_c   1.000
_cell.angle_alpha   90.00
_cell.angle_beta   90.00
_cell.angle_gamma   90.00
#
_symmetry.space_group_name_H-M   'P 1'
#
loop_
_entity.id
_entity.type
_entity.pdbx_description
1 polymer ?
#
loop_
_entity_poly.entity_id
_entity_poly.type
_entity_poly.pdbx_seq_one_letter_code
_entity_poly.pdbx_strand_id
1 'polypeptide(L)'
;MACPVEFQSPAIEPRGNNKFAVRFRWFCTSESAGQTLPKDFTIVIGLTHVPKVKWNAKHKNPLGLQVSEYRVEIGGDDPLNVIR
;
A
#
# COMPACT_ATOMS: atom_id res chain seq x y z
N MET A 1 -2.99 13.89 -14.18
CA MET A 1 -2.14 13.77 -12.98
C MET A 1 -1.94 12.29 -12.70
N ALA A 2 -0.70 11.82 -12.64
CA ALA A 2 -0.36 10.42 -12.36
C ALA A 2 0.53 10.37 -11.11
N CYS A 3 0.25 9.46 -10.17
CA CYS A 3 1.05 9.35 -8.95
C CYS A 3 1.62 7.93 -8.82
N PRO A 4 2.72 7.63 -9.53
CA PRO A 4 3.30 6.29 -9.48
C PRO A 4 3.77 5.92 -8.07
N VAL A 5 3.71 4.62 -7.80
CA VAL A 5 4.28 3.98 -6.61
C VAL A 5 5.48 3.16 -7.07
N GLU A 6 6.66 3.48 -6.56
CA GLU A 6 7.90 2.78 -6.87
C GLU A 6 8.34 1.97 -5.66
N PHE A 7 8.35 0.65 -5.77
CA PHE A 7 8.80 -0.21 -4.68
C PHE A 7 10.33 -0.19 -4.56
N GLN A 8 10.84 0.03 -3.34
CA GLN A 8 12.27 0.05 -3.06
C GLN A 8 12.75 -1.36 -2.68
N SER A 9 13.94 -1.81 -3.07
CA SER A 9 14.43 -3.14 -2.65
C SER A 9 15.10 -3.09 -1.26
N PRO A 10 14.72 -3.94 -0.29
CA PRO A 10 13.62 -4.92 -0.33
C PRO A 10 12.25 -4.25 -0.14
N ALA A 11 11.30 -4.59 -1.03
CA ALA A 11 10.00 -3.92 -1.10
C ALA A 11 9.04 -4.34 0.00
N ILE A 12 9.14 -5.61 0.39
CA ILE A 12 8.27 -6.24 1.38
C ILE A 12 9.17 -7.00 2.34
N GLU A 13 9.03 -6.70 3.63
CA GLU A 13 9.78 -7.34 4.70
C GLU A 13 8.81 -7.94 5.72
N PRO A 14 8.92 -9.24 6.04
CA PRO A 14 8.11 -9.85 7.09
C PRO A 14 8.40 -9.24 8.47
N ARG A 15 7.35 -9.00 9.26
CA ARG A 15 7.43 -8.53 10.65
C ARG A 15 6.90 -9.55 11.67
N GLY A 16 6.58 -10.76 11.22
CA GLY A 16 5.95 -11.81 12.03
C GLY A 16 4.44 -11.62 12.21
N ASN A 17 3.74 -12.63 12.72
CA ASN A 17 2.28 -12.57 12.99
C ASN A 17 1.43 -12.09 11.80
N ASN A 18 1.75 -12.53 10.58
CA ASN A 18 1.12 -12.09 9.33
C ASN A 18 1.20 -10.58 9.07
N LYS A 19 2.20 -9.89 9.63
CA LYS A 19 2.49 -8.49 9.37
C LYS A 19 3.68 -8.33 8.44
N PHE A 20 3.62 -7.31 7.61
CA PHE A 20 4.61 -6.98 6.59
C PHE A 20 4.88 -5.48 6.61
N ALA A 21 6.15 -5.09 6.56
CA ALA A 21 6.52 -3.74 6.21
C ALA A 21 6.66 -3.65 4.69
N VAL A 22 6.05 -2.63 4.09
CA VAL A 22 6.13 -2.37 2.65
C VAL A 22 6.78 -1.01 2.44
N ARG A 23 7.86 -0.99 1.67
CA ARG A 23 8.65 0.21 1.37
C ARG A 23 8.41 0.64 -0.07
N PHE A 24 8.00 1.90 -0.23
CA PHE A 24 7.78 2.47 -1.55
C PHE A 24 8.04 3.97 -1.56
N ARG A 25 8.38 4.48 -2.72
CA ARG A 25 8.49 5.89 -3.04
C ARG A 25 7.23 6.33 -3.78
N TRP A 26 6.76 7.53 -3.46
CA TRP A 26 5.59 8.11 -4.08
C TRP A 26 5.88 9.55 -4.50
N PHE A 27 5.42 9.90 -5.69
CA PHE A 27 5.41 11.26 -6.23
C PHE A 27 4.26 11.38 -7.22
N CYS A 28 3.83 12.59 -7.50
CA CYS A 28 2.83 12.89 -8.52
C CYS A 28 3.45 13.70 -9.66
N THR A 29 3.05 13.39 -10.89
CA THR A 29 3.34 14.16 -12.09
C THR A 29 2.06 14.77 -12.64
N SER A 30 2.12 16.03 -13.04
CA SER A 30 1.05 16.72 -13.77
C SER A 30 1.65 17.43 -14.97
N GLU A 31 0.95 17.41 -16.10
CA GLU A 31 1.38 18.09 -17.32
C GLU A 31 1.56 19.60 -17.12
N SER A 32 0.77 20.21 -16.22
CA SER A 32 0.79 21.65 -15.95
C SER A 32 1.66 22.07 -14.77
N ALA A 33 1.90 21.17 -13.81
CA ALA A 33 2.56 21.51 -12.53
C ALA A 33 3.91 20.82 -12.33
N GLY A 34 4.35 19.98 -13.27
CA GLY A 34 5.59 19.21 -13.16
C GLY A 34 5.47 18.04 -12.18
N GLN A 35 6.59 17.67 -11.56
CA GLN A 35 6.71 16.56 -10.63
C GLN A 35 6.79 17.06 -9.18
N THR A 36 6.00 16.48 -8.28
CA THR A 36 6.13 16.72 -6.83
C THR A 36 7.42 16.09 -6.30
N LEU A 37 7.97 16.63 -5.22
CA LEU A 37 9.12 16.02 -4.56
C LEU A 37 8.81 14.56 -4.18
N PRO A 38 9.67 13.60 -4.56
CA PRO A 38 9.50 12.22 -4.16
C PRO A 38 9.59 12.04 -2.65
N LYS A 39 8.69 11.22 -2.11
CA LYS A 39 8.62 10.92 -0.69
C LYS A 39 8.64 9.41 -0.49
N ASP A 40 9.50 8.98 0.43
CA ASP A 40 9.64 7.57 0.78
C ASP A 40 8.70 7.24 1.94
N PHE A 41 7.99 6.12 1.79
CA PHE A 41 7.03 5.61 2.74
C PHE A 41 7.44 4.21 3.20
N THR A 42 7.16 3.95 4.47
CA THR A 42 7.09 2.58 5.00
C THR A 42 5.75 2.43 5.67
N ILE A 43 4.95 1.49 5.17
CA ILE A 43 3.68 1.11 5.79
C ILE A 43 3.82 -0.27 6.40
N VAL A 44 3.05 -0.53 7.46
CA VAL A 44 2.91 -1.84 8.05
C VAL A 44 1.50 -2.33 7.78
N ILE A 45 1.41 -3.49 7.14
CA ILE A 45 0.16 -4.15 6.78
C ILE A 45 0.07 -5.48 7.55
N GLY A 46 -1.01 -5.66 8.30
CA GLY A 46 -1.41 -6.97 8.82
C GLY A 46 -2.38 -7.64 7.85
N LEU A 47 -2.20 -8.94 7.61
CA LEU A 47 -3.11 -9.74 6.78
C LEU A 47 -3.86 -10.77 7.60
N THR A 48 -5.13 -10.95 7.29
CA THR A 48 -5.98 -12.04 7.76
C THR A 48 -6.67 -12.74 6.60
N HIS A 49 -7.24 -13.91 6.85
CA HIS A 49 -7.92 -14.73 5.85
C HIS A 49 -9.39 -14.94 6.21
N VAL A 50 -10.28 -14.70 5.24
CA VAL A 50 -11.70 -15.02 5.35
C VAL A 50 -12.02 -16.27 4.52
N PRO A 51 -12.26 -17.44 5.16
CA PRO A 51 -12.32 -18.73 4.46
C PRO A 51 -13.56 -18.93 3.58
N LYS A 52 -14.61 -18.12 3.76
CA LYS A 52 -15.87 -18.24 3.00
C LYS A 52 -16.14 -16.99 2.18
N VAL A 53 -15.29 -16.74 1.18
CA VAL A 53 -15.52 -15.68 0.20
C VAL A 53 -16.74 -16.04 -0.67
N LYS A 54 -17.74 -15.15 -0.72
CA LYS A 54 -18.90 -15.30 -1.60
C LYS A 54 -18.44 -15.48 -3.06
N TRP A 55 -19.10 -16.35 -3.83
CA TRP A 55 -18.72 -16.66 -5.22
C TRP A 55 -18.44 -15.40 -6.07
N ASN A 56 -19.35 -14.43 -6.02
CA ASN A 56 -19.22 -13.18 -6.79
C ASN A 56 -18.02 -12.33 -6.37
N ALA A 57 -17.46 -12.52 -5.17
CA ALA A 57 -16.25 -11.81 -4.71
C ALA A 57 -14.95 -12.60 -4.99
N LYS A 58 -15.04 -13.91 -5.27
CA LYS A 58 -13.86 -14.77 -5.51
C LYS A 58 -13.04 -14.36 -6.72
N HIS A 59 -13.65 -13.80 -7.77
CA HIS A 59 -12.89 -13.37 -8.95
C HIS A 59 -11.94 -12.19 -8.65
N LYS A 60 -12.24 -11.35 -7.64
CA LYS A 60 -11.37 -10.23 -7.21
C LYS A 60 -10.44 -10.61 -6.07
N ASN A 61 -10.86 -11.53 -5.21
CA ASN A 61 -10.09 -11.98 -4.05
C ASN A 61 -10.27 -13.50 -3.85
N PRO A 62 -9.61 -14.33 -4.67
CA PRO A 62 -9.79 -15.78 -4.62
C PRO A 62 -9.25 -16.39 -3.34
N LEU A 63 -8.23 -15.75 -2.75
CA LEU A 63 -7.56 -16.19 -1.53
C LEU A 63 -8.24 -15.66 -0.25
N GLY A 64 -9.25 -14.81 -0.36
CA GLY A 64 -9.94 -14.25 0.81
C GLY A 64 -9.04 -13.43 1.75
N LEU A 65 -7.94 -12.86 1.24
CA LEU A 65 -7.02 -12.05 2.04
C LEU A 65 -7.66 -10.71 2.37
N GLN A 66 -7.57 -10.29 3.61
CA GLN A 66 -8.04 -8.98 4.07
C GLN A 66 -6.94 -8.29 4.87
N VAL A 67 -6.88 -6.97 4.74
CA VAL A 67 -6.03 -6.14 5.57
C VAL A 67 -6.67 -6.05 6.95
N SER A 68 -5.99 -6.56 7.98
CA SER A 68 -6.42 -6.51 9.38
C SER A 68 -5.80 -5.34 10.14
N GLU A 69 -4.67 -4.82 9.66
CA GLU A 69 -3.97 -3.67 10.24
C GLU A 69 -3.33 -2.85 9.12
N TYR A 70 -3.39 -1.53 9.24
CA TYR A 70 -2.68 -0.61 8.38
C TYR A 70 -2.17 0.55 9.22
N ARG A 71 -0.86 0.84 9.13
CA ARG A 71 -0.27 2.04 9.72
C ARG A 71 0.90 2.53 8.88
N VAL A 72 1.07 3.85 8.83
CA VAL A 72 2.27 4.47 8.26
C VAL A 72 3.32 4.55 9.36
N GLU A 73 4.50 3.99 9.11
CA GLU A 73 5.66 4.06 10.00
C GLU A 73 6.62 5.17 9.58
N ILE A 74 6.82 5.34 8.26
CA ILE A 74 7.63 6.40 7.66
C ILE A 74 6.80 7.06 6.56
N GLY A 75 6.90 8.38 6.44
CA GLY A 75 6.23 9.16 5.39
C GLY A 75 5.18 10.15 5.88
N GLY A 76 4.92 10.23 7.19
CA GLY A 76 3.99 11.22 7.77
C GLY A 76 2.53 10.87 7.49
N ASP A 77 1.77 11.80 6.90
CA ASP A 77 0.37 11.59 6.55
C ASP A 77 0.17 10.42 5.60
N ASP A 78 -1.01 9.78 5.71
CA ASP A 78 -1.38 8.62 4.92
C ASP A 78 -1.34 8.95 3.41
N PRO A 79 -0.50 8.26 2.60
CA PRO A 79 -0.41 8.50 1.16
C PRO A 79 -1.75 8.28 0.44
N LEU A 80 -2.66 7.48 1.01
CA LEU A 80 -4.01 7.27 0.47
C LEU A 80 -4.96 8.46 0.74
N ASN A 81 -4.65 9.31 1.72
CA ASN A 81 -5.44 10.51 2.03
C ASN A 81 -5.01 11.74 1.23
N VAL A 82 -3.90 11.67 0.48
CA VAL A 82 -3.38 12.79 -0.32
C VAL A 82 -4.10 12.91 -1.68
N ILE A 83 -4.91 11.91 -2.05
CA ILE A 83 -5.79 11.94 -3.23
C ILE A 83 -7.20 12.28 -2.77
N ARG A 84 -7.46 13.54 -2.43
CA ARG A 84 -8.81 14.09 -2.27
C ARG A 84 -8.97 15.33 -3.11
#